data_AF-A0A179HE02-F1
#
_entry.id   AF-A0A179HE02-F1
#
_cell.length_a   1.000
_cell.length_b   1.000
_cell.length_c   1.000
_cell.angle_alpha   90.00
_cell.angle_beta   90.00
_cell.angle_gamma   90.00
#
_symmetry.space_group_name_H-M   'P 1'
#
loop_
_entity.id
_entity.type
_entity.pdbx_description
1 polymer ?
#
loop_
_entity_poly.entity_id
_entity_poly.type
_entity_poly.pdbx_seq_one_letter_code
_entity_poly.pdbx_strand_id
1 'polypeptide(L)'
;MSTTAPEDAPPPAYAEKPGDVRPVDEKAEQHVEPLVAQPAQGNVPGIAARLEVDFTLHKMMAQIKKAGESAGSVYTVDYKTLTSPHLIFTETATGTRIGSGTLHPISINAGYEVRGEKGKLKALRRMHTEYTHLSRAYSQTGDLVAMTWGSEADFTTWDFICKGPDGVPVARFASNCWARKKVGAIEFYGARGLSKEAQEEILVTGLTLYSCMILRTSSILSFFGGIFSKPGPLPNPESGSGKT
;
A
#
# COMPACT_ATOMS: atom_id res chain seq x y z
N MET A 1 -70.60 -3.92 35.92
CA MET A 1 -69.44 -4.82 36.12
C MET A 1 -68.88 -5.14 34.73
N SER A 2 -67.57 -4.90 34.52
CA SER A 2 -66.59 -5.65 33.69
C SER A 2 -67.11 -6.88 32.91
N THR A 3 -66.66 -7.29 31.70
CA THR A 3 -65.42 -7.08 30.92
C THR A 3 -65.48 -7.92 29.60
N THR A 4 -64.95 -7.37 28.48
CA THR A 4 -64.30 -7.90 27.22
C THR A 4 -64.86 -9.01 26.28
N ALA A 5 -64.91 -8.65 24.97
CA ALA A 5 -64.30 -9.17 23.69
C ALA A 5 -64.41 -10.69 23.29
N PRO A 6 -64.39 -11.09 21.98
CA PRO A 6 -63.31 -10.86 20.95
C PRO A 6 -63.80 -10.51 19.49
N GLU A 7 -63.03 -9.76 18.67
CA GLU A 7 -62.09 -10.15 17.55
C GLU A 7 -62.80 -10.56 16.23
N ASP A 8 -62.88 -9.71 15.19
CA ASP A 8 -61.93 -9.32 14.11
C ASP A 8 -62.07 -10.15 12.81
N ALA A 9 -62.62 -9.52 11.77
CA ALA A 9 -62.46 -9.85 10.34
C ALA A 9 -63.13 -8.78 9.45
N PRO A 10 -62.38 -8.00 8.65
CA PRO A 10 -62.95 -7.25 7.54
C PRO A 10 -62.87 -8.00 6.19
N PRO A 11 -63.89 -7.86 5.30
CA PRO A 11 -64.06 -8.59 4.03
C PRO A 11 -63.31 -7.98 2.82
N PRO A 12 -63.27 -8.66 1.65
CA PRO A 12 -62.29 -8.43 0.59
C PRO A 12 -62.73 -7.38 -0.45
N ALA A 13 -61.79 -6.53 -0.87
CA ALA A 13 -61.80 -5.73 -2.10
C ALA A 13 -60.36 -5.25 -2.33
N TYR A 14 -59.72 -5.28 -3.51
CA TYR A 14 -60.17 -4.79 -4.81
C TYR A 14 -59.40 -5.47 -5.95
N ALA A 15 -60.05 -5.46 -7.12
CA ALA A 15 -59.71 -6.10 -8.38
C ALA A 15 -58.38 -5.70 -9.02
N GLU A 16 -57.79 -6.67 -9.74
CA GLU A 16 -56.71 -6.51 -10.72
C GLU A 16 -57.16 -5.67 -11.93
N LYS A 17 -56.26 -4.82 -12.44
CA LYS A 17 -56.40 -4.18 -13.76
C LYS A 17 -55.43 -4.84 -14.75
N PRO A 18 -55.88 -5.25 -15.95
CA PRO A 18 -54.99 -5.79 -16.98
C PRO A 18 -54.49 -4.69 -17.93
N GLY A 19 -53.24 -4.88 -18.41
CA GLY A 19 -52.77 -4.34 -19.68
C GLY A 19 -51.87 -3.11 -19.60
N ASP A 20 -50.55 -3.34 -19.57
CA ASP A 20 -49.64 -2.52 -20.38
C ASP A 20 -48.47 -3.41 -20.84
N VAL A 21 -48.53 -3.85 -22.09
CA VAL A 21 -47.48 -4.61 -22.78
C VAL A 21 -46.53 -3.59 -23.37
N ARG A 22 -45.28 -3.56 -22.91
CA ARG A 22 -44.20 -2.88 -23.63
C ARG A 22 -43.26 -3.92 -24.27
N PRO A 23 -42.76 -3.66 -25.49
CA PRO A 23 -42.07 -4.67 -26.29
C PRO A 23 -40.70 -5.02 -25.71
N VAL A 24 -40.33 -6.29 -25.86
CA VAL A 24 -38.98 -6.81 -25.63
C VAL A 24 -38.15 -6.44 -26.84
N ASP A 25 -37.28 -5.43 -26.72
CA ASP A 25 -36.17 -5.22 -27.65
C ASP A 25 -34.91 -5.82 -27.06
N GLU A 26 -34.57 -6.96 -27.65
CA GLU A 26 -33.36 -7.74 -27.52
C GLU A 26 -32.21 -7.00 -28.22
N LYS A 27 -31.31 -6.40 -27.44
CA LYS A 27 -29.89 -6.18 -27.79
C LYS A 27 -29.12 -5.75 -26.55
N ALA A 28 -28.58 -6.73 -25.83
CA ALA A 28 -27.52 -6.51 -24.87
C ALA A 28 -26.22 -6.25 -25.64
N GLU A 29 -26.04 -5.01 -26.12
CA GLU A 29 -24.71 -4.54 -26.54
C GLU A 29 -23.85 -4.43 -25.27
N GLN A 30 -22.87 -5.33 -25.19
CA GLN A 30 -21.79 -5.27 -24.23
C GLN A 30 -21.06 -3.94 -24.42
N HIS A 31 -21.35 -2.97 -23.56
CA HIS A 31 -20.53 -1.78 -23.42
C HIS A 31 -19.21 -2.19 -22.77
N VAL A 32 -18.26 -2.62 -23.60
CA VAL A 32 -16.86 -2.72 -23.20
C VAL A 32 -16.37 -1.28 -23.05
N GLU A 33 -16.33 -0.77 -21.81
CA GLU A 33 -15.64 0.49 -21.54
C GLU A 33 -14.21 0.38 -22.09
N PRO A 34 -13.77 1.33 -22.93
CA PRO A 34 -12.41 1.31 -23.43
C PRO A 34 -11.46 1.49 -22.25
N LEU A 35 -10.50 0.57 -22.14
CA LEU A 35 -9.34 0.65 -21.27
C LEU A 35 -8.73 2.04 -21.44
N VAL A 36 -8.98 2.94 -20.49
CA VAL A 36 -8.41 4.29 -20.51
C VAL A 36 -6.90 4.11 -20.59
N ALA A 37 -6.31 4.62 -21.67
CA ALA A 37 -4.89 4.57 -21.91
C ALA A 37 -4.18 5.19 -20.70
N GLN A 38 -3.31 4.41 -20.07
CA GLN A 38 -2.40 4.88 -19.03
C GLN A 38 -1.62 6.09 -19.58
N PRO A 39 -1.43 7.18 -18.82
CA PRO A 39 -0.60 8.28 -19.27
C PRO A 39 0.81 7.74 -19.56
N ALA A 40 1.39 8.25 -20.66
CA ALA A 40 2.63 7.76 -21.24
C ALA A 40 3.73 7.56 -20.18
N GLN A 41 4.02 6.29 -19.87
CA GLN A 41 5.11 5.88 -18.99
C GLN A 41 6.44 6.25 -19.66
N GLY A 42 7.02 7.38 -19.27
CA GLY A 42 8.39 7.72 -19.67
C GLY A 42 9.36 6.64 -19.17
N ASN A 43 10.03 5.94 -20.09
CA ASN A 43 11.10 4.96 -19.87
C ASN A 43 11.05 4.16 -18.54
N VAL A 44 9.90 3.59 -18.17
CA VAL A 44 9.81 2.69 -17.01
C VAL A 44 10.47 1.36 -17.41
N PRO A 45 11.49 0.88 -16.68
CA PRO A 45 12.10 -0.41 -17.01
C PRO A 45 11.08 -1.55 -16.88
N GLY A 46 11.26 -2.62 -17.65
CA GLY A 46 10.36 -3.78 -17.59
C GLY A 46 10.24 -4.37 -16.17
N ILE A 47 9.06 -4.90 -15.85
CA ILE A 47 8.80 -5.61 -14.58
C ILE A 47 9.64 -6.89 -14.57
N ALA A 48 10.57 -6.97 -13.63
CA ALA A 48 11.44 -8.13 -13.43
C ALA A 48 10.83 -9.16 -12.48
N ALA A 49 10.13 -8.70 -11.43
CA ALA A 49 9.43 -9.56 -10.48
C ALA A 49 8.19 -8.86 -9.92
N ARG A 50 7.24 -9.64 -9.39
CA ARG A 50 6.02 -9.14 -8.76
C ARG A 50 5.66 -9.93 -7.52
N LEU A 51 5.38 -9.21 -6.43
CA LEU A 51 4.85 -9.76 -5.19
C LEU A 51 3.41 -9.27 -4.99
N GLU A 52 2.46 -10.18 -4.79
CA GLU A 52 1.07 -9.87 -4.45
C GLU A 52 0.90 -9.74 -2.93
N VAL A 53 0.14 -8.75 -2.50
CA VAL A 53 -0.13 -8.44 -1.08
C VAL A 53 -1.60 -8.71 -0.78
N ASP A 54 -1.86 -9.86 -0.15
CA ASP A 54 -3.18 -10.28 0.28
C ASP A 54 -3.37 -9.95 1.77
N PHE A 55 -4.25 -9.01 2.08
CA PHE A 55 -4.50 -8.62 3.47
C PHE A 55 -5.71 -9.35 4.05
N THR A 56 -5.52 -9.90 5.24
CA THR A 56 -6.58 -10.54 6.01
C THR A 56 -6.94 -9.66 7.21
N LEU A 57 -7.96 -8.82 7.03
CA LEU A 57 -8.39 -7.82 8.03
C LEU A 57 -8.64 -8.42 9.42
N HIS A 58 -9.37 -9.54 9.52
CA HIS A 58 -9.70 -10.17 10.80
C HIS A 58 -8.49 -10.71 11.59
N LYS A 59 -7.36 -10.96 10.91
CA LYS A 59 -6.10 -11.40 11.54
C LYS A 59 -5.07 -10.27 11.65
N MET A 60 -5.39 -9.08 11.12
CA MET A 60 -4.44 -7.97 10.99
C MET A 60 -3.10 -8.43 10.41
N MET A 61 -3.17 -9.24 9.34
CA MET A 61 -2.02 -9.91 8.76
C MET A 61 -2.06 -9.82 7.24
N ALA A 62 -0.94 -9.51 6.60
CA ALA A 62 -0.78 -9.63 5.15
C ALA A 62 0.03 -10.87 4.80
N GLN A 63 -0.40 -11.56 3.74
CA GLN A 63 0.35 -12.63 3.10
C GLN A 63 0.93 -12.11 1.80
N ILE A 64 2.23 -12.32 1.60
CA ILE A 64 2.97 -11.88 0.42
C ILE A 64 3.29 -13.10 -0.43
N LYS A 65 2.82 -13.12 -1.68
CA LYS A 65 3.03 -14.24 -2.62
C LYS A 65 3.79 -13.77 -3.85
N LYS A 66 4.56 -14.64 -4.47
CA LYS A 66 5.12 -14.36 -5.79
C LYS A 66 4.04 -14.54 -6.85
N ALA A 67 3.90 -13.58 -7.76
CA ALA A 67 2.93 -13.69 -8.83
C ALA A 67 3.29 -14.86 -9.76
N GLY A 68 2.29 -15.64 -10.16
CA GLY A 68 2.47 -16.80 -11.05
C GLY A 68 2.99 -18.08 -10.36
N GLU A 69 3.35 -18.02 -9.08
CA GLU A 69 3.70 -19.20 -8.30
C GLU A 69 2.47 -19.71 -7.53
N SER A 70 2.17 -21.01 -7.65
CA SER A 70 1.14 -21.67 -6.83
C SER A 70 1.62 -22.01 -5.41
N ALA A 71 2.91 -21.79 -5.13
CA ALA A 71 3.49 -21.96 -3.82
C ALA A 71 2.83 -20.98 -2.82
N GLY A 72 2.79 -21.37 -1.54
CA GLY A 72 2.20 -20.57 -0.47
C GLY A 72 2.86 -19.19 -0.31
N SER A 73 2.43 -18.41 0.69
CA SER A 73 3.02 -17.10 0.98
C SER A 73 4.52 -17.21 1.23
N VAL A 74 5.30 -16.33 0.59
CA VAL A 74 6.75 -16.22 0.77
C VAL A 74 7.05 -15.42 2.03
N TYR A 75 6.32 -14.33 2.25
CA TYR A 75 6.42 -13.51 3.46
C TYR A 75 5.07 -13.34 4.13
N THR A 76 5.11 -13.06 5.42
CA THR A 76 3.95 -12.70 6.24
C THR A 76 4.25 -11.39 6.94
N VAL A 77 3.24 -10.52 7.04
CA VAL A 77 3.34 -9.23 7.71
C VAL A 77 2.30 -9.15 8.81
N ASP A 78 2.74 -9.10 10.06
CA ASP A 78 1.86 -8.95 11.22
C ASP A 78 1.74 -7.47 11.59
N TYR A 79 0.50 -6.98 11.69
CA TYR A 79 0.20 -5.59 12.07
C TYR A 79 -0.15 -5.51 13.55
N LYS A 80 0.70 -4.86 14.33
CA LYS A 80 0.51 -4.58 15.75
C LYS A 80 -0.07 -3.18 15.92
N THR A 81 -1.24 -3.07 16.55
CA THR A 81 -1.96 -1.81 16.75
C THR A 81 -1.49 -1.00 17.94
N LEU A 82 -0.98 -1.65 19.00
CA LEU A 82 -0.68 -1.00 20.29
C LEU A 82 0.81 -0.96 20.64
N THR A 83 1.63 -1.80 20.02
CA THR A 83 3.04 -1.96 20.37
C THR A 83 3.94 -1.73 19.17
N SER A 84 4.98 -0.93 19.36
CA SER A 84 6.04 -0.76 18.36
C SER A 84 7.04 -1.92 18.44
N PRO A 85 7.60 -2.38 17.30
CA PRO A 85 7.27 -1.97 15.93
C PRO A 85 5.89 -2.46 15.48
N HIS A 86 5.22 -1.66 14.63
CA HIS A 86 3.82 -1.84 14.23
C HIS A 86 3.64 -2.81 13.07
N LEU A 87 4.66 -3.01 12.24
CA LEU A 87 4.69 -4.03 11.21
C LEU A 87 5.85 -4.98 11.51
N ILE A 88 5.61 -6.28 11.52
CA ILE A 88 6.65 -7.31 11.61
C ILE A 88 6.64 -8.10 10.30
N PHE A 89 7.78 -8.15 9.62
CA PHE A 89 7.94 -8.89 8.38
C PHE A 89 8.71 -10.18 8.66
N THR A 90 8.10 -11.31 8.28
CA THR A 90 8.64 -12.65 8.55
C THR A 90 8.69 -13.44 7.26
N GLU A 91 9.81 -14.13 7.01
CA GLU A 91 9.90 -15.13 5.94
C GLU A 91 9.13 -16.39 6.35
N THR A 92 8.14 -16.78 5.55
CA THR A 92 7.19 -17.84 5.92
C THR A 92 7.87 -19.20 6.02
N ALA A 93 8.84 -19.48 5.15
CA ALA A 93 9.53 -20.77 5.12
C ALA A 93 10.39 -21.03 6.37
N THR A 94 11.02 -19.98 6.90
CA THR A 94 12.00 -20.09 7.98
C THR A 94 11.48 -19.56 9.32
N GLY A 95 10.36 -18.83 9.32
CA GLY A 95 9.87 -18.09 10.49
C GLY A 95 10.80 -16.95 10.92
N THR A 96 11.80 -16.60 10.11
CA THR A 96 12.80 -15.60 10.47
C THR A 96 12.27 -14.20 10.20
N ARG A 97 12.44 -13.29 11.17
CA ARG A 97 12.11 -11.87 10.97
C ARG A 97 13.10 -11.25 9.98
N ILE A 98 12.59 -10.79 8.85
CA ILE A 98 13.36 -10.09 7.84
C ILE A 98 13.40 -8.57 8.08
N GLY A 99 12.41 -8.04 8.80
CA GLY A 99 12.35 -6.61 9.08
C GLY A 99 11.17 -6.17 9.94
N SER A 100 11.02 -4.86 10.07
CA SER A 100 9.88 -4.24 10.75
C SER A 100 9.65 -2.80 10.33
N GLY A 101 8.42 -2.32 10.48
CA GLY A 101 8.04 -0.92 10.33
C GLY A 101 7.53 -0.32 11.64
N THR A 102 7.97 0.89 11.96
CA THR A 102 7.50 1.65 13.13
C THR A 102 6.81 2.92 12.66
N LEU A 103 5.51 2.98 12.88
CA LEU A 103 4.68 4.15 12.59
C LEU A 103 4.64 5.09 13.80
N HIS A 104 4.44 6.37 13.55
CA HIS A 104 4.32 7.39 14.58
C HIS A 104 3.01 8.16 14.38
N PRO A 105 2.07 8.17 15.34
CA PRO A 105 0.79 8.86 15.16
C PRO A 105 0.92 10.38 14.91
N ILE A 106 1.97 11.00 15.43
CA ILE A 106 2.16 12.47 15.40
C ILE A 106 3.23 12.89 14.38
N SER A 107 4.18 12.00 14.04
CA SER A 107 5.25 12.32 13.10
C SER A 107 4.89 11.88 11.69
N ILE A 108 5.25 12.69 10.70
CA ILE A 108 5.15 12.31 9.29
C ILE A 108 6.20 11.28 8.88
N ASN A 109 7.23 11.06 9.69
CA ASN A 109 8.27 10.08 9.40
C ASN A 109 7.89 8.69 9.93
N ALA A 110 8.48 7.64 9.36
CA ALA A 110 8.39 6.29 9.88
C ALA A 110 9.80 5.70 10.09
N GLY A 111 9.92 4.79 11.04
CA GLY A 111 11.13 3.97 11.22
C GLY A 111 10.99 2.64 10.47
N TYR A 112 12.09 2.08 10.03
CA TYR A 112 12.12 0.70 9.56
C TYR A 112 13.39 -0.03 10.03
N GLU A 113 13.36 -1.35 9.95
CA GLU A 113 14.50 -2.22 10.19
C GLU A 113 14.49 -3.31 9.11
N VAL A 114 15.61 -3.55 8.44
CA VAL A 114 15.77 -4.63 7.46
C VAL A 114 17.02 -5.42 7.85
N ARG A 115 16.88 -6.73 8.08
CA ARG A 115 17.99 -7.63 8.44
C ARG A 115 18.85 -7.12 9.62
N GLY A 116 18.24 -6.43 10.58
CA GLY A 116 18.92 -5.86 11.76
C GLY A 116 19.44 -4.43 11.57
N GLU A 117 19.46 -3.90 10.34
CA GLU A 117 19.86 -2.52 10.06
C GLU A 117 18.65 -1.58 10.20
N LYS A 118 18.77 -0.60 11.09
CA LYS A 118 17.72 0.39 11.34
C LYS A 118 17.86 1.59 10.40
N GLY A 119 16.74 2.00 9.82
CA GLY A 119 16.64 3.17 8.96
C GLY A 119 15.41 4.03 9.26
N LYS A 120 15.26 5.11 8.49
CA LYS A 120 14.13 6.02 8.58
C LYS A 120 13.58 6.33 7.20
N LEU A 121 12.27 6.27 7.07
CA LEU A 121 11.53 6.89 5.98
C LEU A 121 11.25 8.33 6.38
N LYS A 122 11.96 9.26 5.74
CA LYS A 122 11.88 10.69 6.06
C LYS A 122 11.13 11.43 4.97
N ALA A 123 10.09 12.18 5.37
CA ALA A 123 9.36 13.01 4.43
C ALA A 123 10.25 14.14 3.89
N LEU A 124 10.31 14.28 2.56
CA LEU A 124 10.97 15.40 1.89
C LEU A 124 10.11 16.66 1.98
N ARG A 125 8.78 16.51 1.91
CA ARG A 125 7.80 17.59 1.98
C ARG A 125 6.69 17.26 2.97
N ARG A 126 6.05 18.29 3.54
CA ARG A 126 4.93 18.08 4.48
C ARG A 126 3.65 17.65 3.78
N MET A 127 3.31 18.30 2.67
CA MET A 127 2.02 18.13 1.99
C MET A 127 2.05 17.15 0.82
N HIS A 128 3.24 16.79 0.34
CA HIS A 128 3.41 15.80 -0.72
C HIS A 128 3.96 14.50 -0.14
N THR A 129 3.49 13.39 -0.67
CA THR A 129 3.99 12.06 -0.32
C THR A 129 5.28 11.81 -1.10
N GLU A 130 6.36 12.39 -0.60
CA GLU A 130 7.72 12.18 -1.07
C GLU A 130 8.58 11.81 0.13
N TYR A 131 9.16 10.62 0.13
CA TYR A 131 9.92 10.06 1.25
C TYR A 131 11.26 9.56 0.78
N THR A 132 12.30 9.83 1.56
CA THR A 132 13.62 9.28 1.31
C THR A 132 13.97 8.20 2.33
N HIS A 133 14.72 7.20 1.88
CA HIS A 133 15.37 6.21 2.73
C HIS A 133 16.77 5.91 2.20
N LEU A 134 17.59 5.30 3.05
CA LEU A 134 18.93 4.86 2.68
C LEU A 134 18.88 3.36 2.36
N SER A 135 19.38 3.01 1.19
CA SER A 135 19.43 1.64 0.69
C SER A 135 20.86 1.12 0.68
N ARG A 136 21.03 -0.11 1.17
CA ARG A 136 22.27 -0.86 0.98
C ARG A 136 22.15 -1.77 -0.25
N ALA A 137 20.98 -2.34 -0.51
CA ALA A 137 20.75 -3.25 -1.62
C ALA A 137 20.97 -2.60 -3.00
N TYR A 138 20.71 -1.29 -3.13
CA TYR A 138 20.90 -0.55 -4.36
C TYR A 138 22.26 0.17 -4.46
N SER A 139 23.18 -0.09 -3.51
CA SER A 139 24.55 0.42 -3.58
C SER A 139 25.39 -0.28 -4.66
N GLN A 140 26.26 0.45 -5.33
CA GLN A 140 27.28 -0.13 -6.22
C GLN A 140 28.66 -0.22 -5.54
N THR A 141 28.94 0.65 -4.58
CA THR A 141 30.25 0.81 -3.93
C THR A 141 30.30 0.21 -2.53
N GLY A 142 29.16 -0.18 -1.95
CA GLY A 142 29.02 -0.63 -0.57
C GLY A 142 28.49 0.46 0.38
N ASP A 143 28.52 1.72 -0.06
CA ASP A 143 27.98 2.87 0.68
C ASP A 143 26.46 2.98 0.55
N LEU A 144 25.81 3.50 1.58
CA LEU A 144 24.35 3.70 1.55
C LEU A 144 23.97 4.75 0.51
N VAL A 145 23.01 4.40 -0.36
CA VAL A 145 22.49 5.31 -1.40
C VAL A 145 21.10 5.80 -1.02
N ALA A 146 20.85 7.10 -1.24
CA ALA A 146 19.52 7.66 -1.01
C ALA A 146 18.57 7.27 -2.14
N MET A 147 17.41 6.76 -1.75
CA MET A 147 16.31 6.40 -2.65
C MET A 147 15.06 7.17 -2.26
N THR A 148 14.18 7.38 -3.23
CA THR A 148 12.99 8.22 -3.03
C THR A 148 11.71 7.49 -3.42
N TRP A 149 10.78 7.39 -2.48
CA TRP A 149 9.40 7.00 -2.73
C TRP A 149 8.56 8.25 -3.00
N GLY A 150 7.90 8.29 -4.15
CA GLY A 150 6.87 9.28 -4.49
C GLY A 150 5.51 8.61 -4.62
N SER A 151 4.43 9.29 -4.26
CA SER A 151 3.08 8.81 -4.54
C SER A 151 2.56 9.36 -5.86
N GLU A 152 1.92 8.49 -6.63
CA GLU A 152 1.03 8.82 -7.73
C GLU A 152 -0.34 8.25 -7.33
N ALA A 153 -1.34 9.10 -7.20
CA ALA A 153 -2.66 8.68 -6.77
C ALA A 153 -3.67 9.04 -7.87
N ASP A 154 -4.36 8.03 -8.35
CA ASP A 154 -5.50 8.18 -9.25
C ASP A 154 -6.79 7.87 -8.49
N PHE A 155 -7.96 8.10 -9.09
CA PHE A 155 -9.26 7.93 -8.42
C PHE A 155 -9.53 6.52 -7.86
N THR A 156 -8.83 5.50 -8.37
CA THR A 156 -9.05 4.08 -8.04
C THR A 156 -7.87 3.40 -7.35
N THR A 157 -6.67 3.95 -7.46
CA THR A 157 -5.43 3.32 -7.00
C THR A 157 -4.55 4.31 -6.27
N TRP A 158 -3.87 3.84 -5.23
CA TRP A 158 -2.88 4.62 -4.51
C TRP A 158 -1.53 3.97 -4.67
N ASP A 159 -0.74 4.56 -5.56
CA ASP A 159 0.51 4.00 -6.00
C ASP A 159 1.68 4.78 -5.43
N PHE A 160 2.76 4.05 -5.22
CA PHE A 160 4.02 4.57 -4.71
C PHE A 160 5.13 4.04 -5.59
N ILE A 161 5.90 4.96 -6.18
CA ILE A 161 7.03 4.63 -7.04
C ILE A 161 8.31 4.90 -6.26
N CYS A 162 9.13 3.87 -6.11
CA CYS A 162 10.48 3.99 -5.60
C CYS A 162 11.44 4.27 -6.75
N LYS A 163 12.21 5.36 -6.64
CA LYS A 163 13.24 5.76 -7.58
C LYS A 163 14.62 5.59 -6.94
N GLY A 164 15.55 5.07 -7.74
CA GLY A 164 16.96 4.97 -7.39
C GLY A 164 17.65 6.34 -7.30
N PRO A 165 18.95 6.36 -6.95
CA PRO A 165 19.73 7.60 -6.83
C PRO A 165 19.87 8.36 -8.16
N ASP A 166 19.76 7.67 -9.29
CA ASP A 166 19.74 8.19 -10.65
C ASP A 166 18.36 8.72 -11.08
N GLY A 167 17.34 8.63 -10.22
CA GLY A 167 15.98 9.02 -10.51
C GLY A 167 15.18 7.98 -11.33
N VAL A 168 15.78 6.83 -11.66
CA VAL A 168 15.13 5.77 -12.43
C VAL A 168 14.21 4.94 -11.51
N PRO A 169 12.97 4.60 -11.93
CA PRO A 169 12.10 3.72 -11.16
C PRO A 169 12.72 2.34 -10.94
N VAL A 170 12.73 1.88 -9.69
CA VAL A 170 13.23 0.55 -9.30
C VAL A 170 12.14 -0.36 -8.72
N ALA A 171 11.05 0.22 -8.24
CA ALA A 171 9.89 -0.52 -7.76
C ALA A 171 8.63 0.35 -7.77
N ARG A 172 7.47 -0.30 -7.80
CA ARG A 172 6.15 0.32 -7.60
C ARG A 172 5.33 -0.52 -6.63
N PHE A 173 4.81 0.10 -5.59
CA PHE A 173 3.73 -0.48 -4.80
C PHE A 173 2.42 0.08 -5.32
N ALA A 174 1.62 -0.77 -5.95
CA ALA A 174 0.29 -0.40 -6.44
C ALA A 174 -0.77 -0.96 -5.51
N SER A 175 -1.57 -0.08 -4.91
CA SER A 175 -2.64 -0.50 -3.99
C SER A 175 -4.01 -0.15 -4.54
N ASN A 176 -4.95 -1.09 -4.43
CA ASN A 176 -6.34 -0.82 -4.78
C ASN A 176 -7.07 -0.39 -3.51
N CYS A 177 -7.30 0.92 -3.39
CA CYS A 177 -7.95 1.54 -2.23
C CYS A 177 -9.33 0.96 -1.90
N TRP A 178 -9.99 0.31 -2.87
CA TRP A 178 -11.35 -0.20 -2.77
C TRP A 178 -11.40 -1.73 -2.59
N ALA A 179 -10.26 -2.42 -2.68
CA ALA A 179 -10.23 -3.88 -2.63
C ALA A 179 -10.21 -4.41 -1.19
N ARG A 180 -11.23 -5.21 -0.84
CA ARG A 180 -11.37 -5.82 0.50
C ARG A 180 -10.44 -7.01 0.78
N LYS A 181 -9.79 -7.59 -0.23
CA LYS A 181 -8.98 -8.83 -0.10
C LYS A 181 -7.57 -8.73 -0.70
N LYS A 182 -7.44 -8.09 -1.88
CA LYS A 182 -6.16 -7.85 -2.55
C LYS A 182 -5.75 -6.40 -2.36
N VAL A 183 -4.95 -6.12 -1.35
CA VAL A 183 -4.61 -4.74 -0.97
C VAL A 183 -3.66 -4.12 -1.97
N GLY A 184 -2.78 -4.90 -2.60
CA GLY A 184 -1.92 -4.38 -3.64
C GLY A 184 -0.93 -5.39 -4.20
N ALA A 185 0.02 -4.88 -4.97
CA ALA A 185 1.19 -5.62 -5.44
C ALA A 185 2.42 -4.73 -5.44
N ILE A 186 3.58 -5.33 -5.21
CA ILE A 186 4.88 -4.70 -5.42
C ILE A 186 5.44 -5.23 -6.73
N GLU A 187 5.69 -4.32 -7.66
CA GLU A 187 6.42 -4.57 -8.90
C GLU A 187 7.87 -4.14 -8.70
N PHE A 188 8.80 -4.97 -9.14
CA PHE A 188 10.23 -4.72 -9.10
C PHE A 188 10.74 -4.50 -10.51
N TYR A 189 11.54 -3.46 -10.71
CA TYR A 189 12.10 -3.08 -12.00
C TYR A 189 13.59 -3.36 -12.05
N GLY A 190 14.07 -3.75 -13.24
CA GLY A 190 15.48 -3.99 -13.51
C GLY A 190 16.08 -5.22 -12.79
N ALA A 191 17.34 -5.53 -13.12
CA ALA A 191 18.00 -6.75 -12.64
C ALA A 191 18.17 -6.80 -11.12
N ARG A 192 18.43 -5.65 -10.47
CA ARG A 192 18.56 -5.58 -8.99
C ARG A 192 17.28 -5.96 -8.26
N GLY A 193 16.11 -5.72 -8.88
CA GLY A 193 14.80 -6.11 -8.35
C GLY A 193 14.58 -7.62 -8.25
N LEU A 194 15.47 -8.45 -8.81
CA LEU A 194 15.46 -9.90 -8.65
C LEU A 194 16.22 -10.37 -7.40
N SER A 195 17.09 -9.53 -6.83
CA SER A 195 17.86 -9.90 -5.64
C SER A 195 16.95 -9.95 -4.41
N LYS A 196 17.20 -10.93 -3.52
CA LYS A 196 16.40 -11.11 -2.31
C LYS A 196 16.53 -9.90 -1.40
N GLU A 197 17.74 -9.35 -1.29
CA GLU A 197 18.07 -8.20 -0.46
C GLU A 197 17.28 -6.95 -0.90
N ALA A 198 17.24 -6.66 -2.21
CA ALA A 198 16.45 -5.56 -2.73
C ALA A 198 14.94 -5.80 -2.54
N GLN A 199 14.48 -7.03 -2.77
CA GLN A 199 13.06 -7.37 -2.60
C GLN A 199 12.59 -7.16 -1.16
N GLU A 200 13.37 -7.62 -0.19
CA GLU A 200 13.06 -7.46 1.23
C GLU A 200 13.11 -5.99 1.66
N GLU A 201 14.12 -5.23 1.23
CA GLU A 201 14.25 -3.82 1.56
C GLU A 201 13.08 -2.99 1.02
N ILE A 202 12.72 -3.18 -0.25
CA ILE A 202 11.58 -2.51 -0.89
C ILE A 202 10.25 -2.98 -0.31
N LEU A 203 10.09 -4.27 0.01
CA LEU A 203 8.90 -4.79 0.68
C LEU A 203 8.68 -4.11 2.04
N VAL A 204 9.73 -4.06 2.87
CA VAL A 204 9.65 -3.46 4.20
C VAL A 204 9.38 -1.96 4.09
N THR A 205 10.14 -1.25 3.27
CA THR A 205 10.02 0.22 3.16
C THR A 205 8.73 0.64 2.47
N GLY A 206 8.33 -0.01 1.38
CA GLY A 206 7.12 0.29 0.63
C GLY A 206 5.85 0.06 1.44
N LEU A 207 5.73 -1.08 2.12
CA LEU A 207 4.54 -1.39 2.92
C LEU A 207 4.50 -0.60 4.23
N THR A 208 5.66 -0.27 4.82
CA THR A 208 5.74 0.66 5.95
C THR A 208 5.29 2.06 5.54
N LEU A 209 5.72 2.55 4.38
CA LEU A 209 5.28 3.84 3.84
C LEU A 209 3.78 3.85 3.60
N TYR A 210 3.24 2.84 2.92
CA TYR A 210 1.80 2.70 2.70
C TYR A 210 1.02 2.77 4.01
N SER A 211 1.45 2.01 5.01
CA SER A 211 0.78 1.96 6.31
C SER A 211 0.89 3.30 7.06
N CYS A 212 2.03 3.99 6.94
CA CYS A 212 2.21 5.35 7.45
C CYS A 212 1.20 6.32 6.80
N MET A 213 0.98 6.18 5.49
CA MET A 213 0.05 7.04 4.77
C MET A 213 -1.40 6.75 5.12
N ILE A 214 -1.79 5.48 5.25
CA ILE A 214 -3.12 5.09 5.74
C ILE A 214 -3.39 5.72 7.12
N LEU A 215 -2.45 5.59 8.06
CA LEU A 215 -2.57 6.18 9.41
C LEU A 215 -2.73 7.71 9.35
N ARG A 216 -1.98 8.36 8.47
CA ARG A 216 -2.02 9.81 8.28
C ARG A 216 -3.35 10.27 7.70
N THR A 217 -3.93 9.53 6.76
CA THR A 217 -5.22 9.89 6.14
C THR A 217 -6.42 9.53 7.01
N SER A 218 -6.31 8.52 7.89
CA SER A 218 -7.40 8.13 8.78
C SER A 218 -7.52 8.99 10.05
N SER A 219 -6.52 9.82 10.36
CA SER A 219 -6.47 10.64 11.57
C SER A 219 -6.34 12.13 11.24
N ILE A 220 -7.48 12.79 10.96
CA ILE A 220 -7.56 14.24 10.73
C ILE A 220 -7.04 15.07 11.93
N LEU A 221 -7.00 14.50 13.14
CA LEU A 221 -6.41 15.11 14.33
C LEU A 221 -4.86 15.30 14.23
N SER A 222 -4.21 14.67 13.24
CA SER A 222 -2.75 14.76 13.00
C SER A 222 -2.31 15.92 12.10
N PHE A 223 -3.25 16.66 11.49
CA PHE A 223 -2.92 17.84 10.68
C PHE A 223 -2.24 18.96 11.50
N PHE A 224 -2.47 19.04 12.82
CA PHE A 224 -1.81 20.03 13.70
C PHE A 224 -0.44 19.57 14.24
N GLY A 225 -0.13 18.26 14.23
CA GLY A 225 1.17 17.70 14.66
C GLY A 225 2.27 17.78 13.59
N GLY A 226 1.90 17.87 12.31
CA GLY A 226 2.83 18.00 11.18
C GLY A 226 3.66 19.29 11.19
N ILE A 227 3.32 20.27 12.04
CA ILE A 227 4.03 21.55 12.15
C ILE A 227 5.41 21.41 12.81
N PHE A 228 5.66 20.38 13.63
CA PHE A 228 6.92 20.18 14.36
C PHE A 228 7.90 19.17 13.72
N SER A 229 7.47 18.42 12.70
CA SER A 229 8.36 17.51 11.99
C SER A 229 9.25 18.30 11.02
N LYS A 230 10.58 18.17 11.12
CA LYS A 230 11.55 18.78 10.19
C LYS A 230 11.69 17.91 8.92
N PRO A 231 11.05 18.27 7.80
CA PRO A 231 11.20 17.55 6.55
C PRO A 231 12.58 17.86 5.95
N GLY A 232 12.99 17.06 4.99
CA GLY A 232 14.18 17.31 4.19
C GLY A 232 14.99 16.05 3.94
N PRO A 233 15.97 16.09 3.04
CA PRO A 233 16.77 14.92 2.68
C PRO A 233 17.42 14.27 3.92
N LEU A 234 17.66 12.97 3.84
CA LEU A 234 18.65 12.35 4.71
C LEU A 234 20.03 12.78 4.18
N PRO A 235 20.95 13.19 5.06
CA PRO A 235 22.30 13.50 4.61
C PRO A 235 22.92 12.25 3.99
N ASN A 236 23.41 12.37 2.76
CA ASN A 236 24.28 11.36 2.19
C ASN A 236 25.56 11.29 3.04
N PRO A 237 26.14 10.11 3.28
CA PRO A 237 27.36 9.97 4.08
C PRO A 237 28.56 10.77 3.54
N GLU A 238 28.52 11.27 2.30
CA GLU A 238 29.63 12.02 1.68
C GLU A 238 29.61 13.54 1.92
N SER A 239 28.61 14.15 2.55
CA SER A 239 28.59 15.61 2.77
C SER A 239 29.39 16.07 4.01
N GLY A 240 30.39 15.29 4.44
CA GLY A 240 31.12 15.46 5.70
C GLY A 240 32.63 15.70 5.59
N SER A 241 33.20 15.81 4.38
CA SER A 241 34.61 16.17 4.20
C SER A 241 34.72 17.50 3.48
N GLY A 242 34.86 18.58 4.25
CA GLY A 242 34.94 19.93 3.69
C GLY A 242 34.92 21.02 4.74
N LYS A 243 35.78 20.91 5.76
CA LYS A 243 36.25 22.06 6.54
C LYS A 243 37.74 21.89 6.81
N THR A 244 38.55 22.44 5.91
CA THR A 244 39.84 23.04 6.25
C THR A 244 39.58 24.44 6.79
#